data_AF-A0A6C0GFJ3-F1
#
_entry.id   AF-A0A6C0GFJ3-F1
#
_cell.length_a   1.000
_cell.length_b   1.000
_cell.length_c   1.000
_cell.angle_alpha   90.00
_cell.angle_beta   90.00
_cell.angle_gamma   90.00
#
_symmetry.space_group_name_H-M   'P 1'
#
loop_
_entity.id
_entity.type
_entity.pdbx_description
1 polymer ?
#
loop_
_entity_poly.entity_id
_entity_poly.type
_entity_poly.pdbx_seq_one_letter_code
_entity_poly.pdbx_strand_id
1 'polypeptide(L)'
;MSGLLIWLRQQPSAVYYSSLLVCAATLIVTGHLGAEITHGKGFLTEPLRKQFATQAIVIENPDSALVFRDVIQPILNEKCSSCHNTNKAKGELVVTDYESVVKGGESKDVMVAGDAGKSLLYKYALLPMEDSLHMPPKGKQQLDSEEITLIGWWINSGAKVNEQYVNLPKVDSIHPLMASRFKPRTGMDLLNISFADQDELKDLNTPYRTVQQLSATKPYVAVFLGSRNNFTPQDVSELKEVREQVVSIDLGNTNVKDSDLKALSEFPHLQKLHLQNNAIGDEGIKYLTNLPYLESLNLSGTHITTATLELIAGLKQLKKLFLYNTNVDEKQIAAIKKAKPALEIYNTKLNLSDSMYYAQLTIPQCKIDSTFFRGHATAEVKLSRGKVQYFYTLDGTEPTTTSSLYKGPLQVTKTSYLKLMAAMDGWKNSEVSTYSLLKLGIRPEAAYLETKPDPKYQAKMDTTLLDGKWGSLDNDDKEYLGYLGKDMQVDFALASPQTLSQLTVSYLEDIDKAIMPPVTIEVWGGASKNSLKKLAVLKSDFPKEKRPSSKGLLLANFEKQPLTSIRLIAKNSINLPAWHPLQKKSKAWIFVDEVSME
;
A
#
# COMPACT_ATOMS: atom_id res chain seq x y z
N MET A 1 28.84 -14.41 38.62
CA MET A 1 27.86 -15.09 37.75
C MET A 1 26.73 -15.78 38.53
N SER A 2 27.03 -16.43 39.67
CA SER A 2 26.04 -17.13 40.52
C SER A 2 24.94 -16.23 41.12
N GLY A 3 25.26 -15.00 41.57
CA GLY A 3 24.26 -14.08 42.15
C GLY A 3 23.21 -13.56 41.17
N LEU A 4 23.60 -13.30 39.91
CA LEU A 4 22.70 -12.82 38.85
C LEU A 4 21.69 -13.90 38.43
N LEU A 5 22.14 -15.17 38.38
CA LEU A 5 21.29 -16.31 38.02
C LEU A 5 20.26 -16.62 39.11
N ILE A 6 20.61 -16.43 40.38
CA ILE A 6 19.68 -16.60 41.51
C ILE A 6 18.63 -15.46 41.52
N TRP A 7 19.05 -14.23 41.25
CA TRP A 7 18.13 -13.09 41.11
C TRP A 7 17.18 -13.24 39.93
N LEU A 8 17.67 -13.66 38.75
CA LEU A 8 16.85 -13.92 37.55
C LEU A 8 15.83 -15.04 37.76
N ARG A 9 16.15 -16.05 38.58
CA ARG A 9 15.24 -17.17 38.90
C ARG A 9 14.08 -16.77 39.82
N GLN A 10 14.23 -15.66 40.56
CA GLN A 10 13.20 -15.14 41.48
C GLN A 10 12.30 -14.07 40.84
N GLN A 11 12.60 -13.63 39.62
CA GLN A 11 11.78 -12.66 38.87
C GLN A 11 10.66 -13.37 38.09
N PRO A 12 9.51 -12.69 37.84
CA PRO A 12 8.42 -13.23 37.02
C PRO A 12 8.93 -13.66 35.64
N SER A 13 8.40 -14.75 35.08
CA SER A 13 8.78 -15.28 33.76
C SER A 13 8.75 -14.23 32.64
N ALA A 14 7.84 -13.24 32.73
CA ALA A 14 7.75 -12.10 31.83
C ALA A 14 9.04 -11.25 31.77
N VAL A 15 9.74 -11.06 32.89
CA VAL A 15 10.99 -10.28 32.95
C VAL A 15 12.13 -11.04 32.28
N TYR A 16 12.20 -12.36 32.48
CA TYR A 16 13.19 -13.22 31.82
C TYR A 16 12.99 -13.23 30.30
N TYR A 17 11.76 -13.47 29.81
CA TYR A 17 11.48 -13.46 28.38
C TYR A 17 11.69 -12.09 27.75
N SER A 18 11.30 -11.00 28.44
CA SER A 18 11.57 -9.64 27.95
C SER A 18 13.07 -9.37 27.83
N SER A 19 13.86 -9.79 28.83
CA SER A 19 15.31 -9.63 28.82
C SER A 19 15.97 -10.48 27.73
N LEU A 20 15.49 -11.70 27.51
CA LEU A 20 15.96 -12.59 26.44
C LEU A 20 15.67 -12.00 25.05
N LEU A 21 14.48 -11.43 24.86
CA LEU A 21 14.05 -10.80 23.61
C LEU A 21 14.87 -9.54 23.32
N VAL A 22 15.16 -8.73 24.34
CA VAL A 22 16.08 -7.58 24.25
C VAL A 22 17.49 -8.04 23.88
N CYS A 23 18.03 -9.08 24.52
CA CYS A 23 19.35 -9.62 24.17
C CYS A 23 19.39 -10.14 22.73
N ALA A 24 18.38 -10.91 22.30
CA ALA A 24 18.30 -11.42 20.93
C ALA A 24 18.22 -10.28 19.89
N ALA A 25 17.37 -9.28 20.13
CA ALA A 25 17.26 -8.11 19.27
C ALA A 25 18.59 -7.33 19.20
N THR A 26 19.29 -7.20 20.33
CA THR A 26 20.58 -6.50 20.38
C THR A 26 21.66 -7.28 19.62
N LEU A 27 21.70 -8.61 19.72
CA LEU A 27 22.61 -9.45 18.94
C LEU A 27 22.35 -9.35 17.43
N ILE A 28 21.08 -9.32 17.01
CA ILE A 28 20.71 -9.13 15.59
C ILE A 28 21.16 -7.75 15.09
N VAL A 29 20.87 -6.69 15.84
CA VAL A 29 21.23 -5.31 15.46
C VAL A 29 22.75 -5.14 15.42
N THR A 30 23.47 -5.61 16.45
CA THR A 30 24.92 -5.50 16.51
C THR A 30 25.62 -6.38 15.48
N GLY A 31 25.09 -7.57 15.19
CA GLY A 31 25.54 -8.41 14.08
C GLY A 31 25.31 -7.76 12.72
N HIS A 32 24.16 -7.10 12.53
CA HIS A 32 23.87 -6.35 11.31
C HIS A 32 24.81 -5.16 11.11
N LEU A 33 24.97 -4.32 12.14
CA LEU A 33 25.88 -3.18 12.11
C LEU A 33 27.35 -3.60 11.95
N GLY A 34 27.76 -4.68 12.62
CA GLY A 34 29.13 -5.23 12.49
C GLY A 34 29.42 -5.75 11.08
N ALA A 35 28.45 -6.42 10.45
CA ALA A 35 28.56 -6.85 9.06
C ALA A 35 28.57 -5.65 8.08
N GLU A 36 27.78 -4.60 8.34
CA GLU A 36 27.79 -3.39 7.51
C GLU A 36 29.13 -2.63 7.57
N ILE A 37 29.78 -2.61 8.74
CA ILE A 37 31.09 -1.96 8.92
C ILE A 37 32.19 -2.69 8.16
N THR A 38 32.14 -4.02 8.13
CA THR A 38 33.22 -4.85 7.58
C THR A 38 33.03 -5.23 6.12
N HIS A 39 31.78 -5.32 5.65
CA HIS A 39 31.44 -5.82 4.31
C HIS A 39 30.54 -4.88 3.50
N GLY A 40 30.21 -3.70 4.03
CA GLY A 40 29.43 -2.67 3.34
C GLY A 40 27.91 -2.73 3.60
N LYS A 41 27.23 -1.60 3.36
CA LYS A 41 25.81 -1.42 3.64
C LYS A 41 24.96 -2.39 2.81
N GLY A 42 24.22 -3.28 3.46
CA GLY A 42 23.36 -4.27 2.80
C GLY A 42 23.96 -5.66 2.59
N PHE A 43 25.18 -5.96 3.08
CA PHE A 43 25.83 -7.27 2.90
C PHE A 43 24.97 -8.47 3.36
N LEU A 44 24.35 -8.40 4.54
CA LEU A 44 23.47 -9.49 5.04
C LEU A 44 22.12 -9.57 4.32
N THR A 45 21.70 -8.49 3.66
CA THR A 45 20.44 -8.46 2.90
C THR A 45 20.66 -8.70 1.41
N GLU A 46 21.90 -8.73 0.93
CA GLU A 46 22.27 -8.92 -0.47
C GLU A 46 21.83 -10.28 -1.06
N PRO A 47 21.95 -11.43 -0.35
CA PRO A 47 21.43 -12.71 -0.86
C PRO A 47 19.90 -12.72 -0.95
N LEU A 48 19.22 -12.13 0.04
CA LEU A 48 17.77 -11.93 0.03
C LEU A 48 17.36 -10.98 -1.10
N ARG A 49 18.14 -9.94 -1.37
CA ARG A 49 17.88 -8.95 -2.41
C ARG A 49 18.16 -9.48 -3.82
N LYS A 50 19.16 -10.34 -4.04
CA LYS A 50 19.34 -11.05 -5.32
C LYS A 50 18.14 -11.96 -5.65
N GLN A 51 17.44 -12.46 -4.64
CA GLN A 51 16.21 -13.22 -4.80
C GLN A 51 15.00 -12.36 -5.24
N PHE A 52 15.04 -11.03 -4.99
CA PHE A 52 13.98 -10.08 -5.33
C PHE A 52 14.36 -9.04 -6.40
N ALA A 53 15.63 -8.90 -6.76
CA ALA A 53 16.16 -7.94 -7.73
C ALA A 53 16.73 -8.68 -8.94
N THR A 54 15.83 -9.06 -9.85
CA THR A 54 16.03 -9.13 -11.30
C THR A 54 14.64 -9.36 -11.90
N GLN A 55 13.88 -8.27 -12.08
CA GLN A 55 12.82 -8.30 -13.09
C GLN A 55 13.53 -8.33 -14.45
N ALA A 56 13.90 -9.53 -14.89
CA ALA A 56 14.45 -9.72 -16.22
C ALA A 56 13.45 -9.23 -17.27
N ILE A 57 13.98 -8.61 -18.32
CA ILE A 57 13.25 -7.83 -19.31
C ILE A 57 12.49 -8.80 -20.21
N VAL A 58 11.17 -8.64 -20.32
CA VAL A 58 10.28 -9.65 -20.90
C VAL A 58 10.02 -9.34 -22.39
N ILE A 59 10.66 -10.07 -23.31
CA ILE A 59 10.63 -9.84 -24.78
C ILE A 59 10.09 -11.06 -25.51
N GLU A 60 9.34 -10.86 -26.60
CA GLU A 60 8.68 -11.91 -27.42
C GLU A 60 9.64 -12.97 -27.97
N ASN A 61 10.80 -12.56 -28.46
CA ASN A 61 11.92 -13.38 -28.91
C ASN A 61 13.19 -12.51 -28.78
N PRO A 62 14.34 -13.02 -28.29
CA PRO A 62 15.61 -12.30 -28.37
C PRO A 62 15.84 -11.63 -29.74
N ASP A 63 15.43 -12.26 -30.85
CA ASP A 63 15.62 -11.74 -32.20
C ASP A 63 14.84 -10.44 -32.51
N SER A 64 13.72 -10.19 -31.82
CA SER A 64 12.92 -8.97 -31.97
C SER A 64 13.25 -7.88 -30.94
N ALA A 65 14.21 -8.16 -30.05
CA ALA A 65 14.67 -7.21 -29.04
C ALA A 65 15.34 -6.00 -29.69
N LEU A 66 14.92 -4.80 -29.29
CA LEU A 66 15.64 -3.58 -29.61
C LEU A 66 16.68 -3.34 -28.52
N VAL A 67 17.95 -3.25 -28.91
CA VAL A 67 19.08 -3.12 -27.99
C VAL A 67 18.88 -1.97 -27.02
N PHE A 68 18.51 -0.78 -27.52
CA PHE A 68 18.32 0.36 -26.63
C PHE A 68 17.11 0.18 -25.71
N ARG A 69 15.91 -0.04 -26.27
CA ARG A 69 14.66 -0.15 -25.52
C ARG A 69 14.67 -1.27 -24.48
N ASP A 70 15.24 -2.42 -24.84
CA ASP A 70 15.07 -3.65 -24.08
C ASP A 70 16.34 -4.11 -23.35
N VAL A 71 17.49 -3.46 -23.53
CA VAL A 71 18.72 -3.77 -22.77
C VAL A 71 19.23 -2.53 -22.05
N ILE A 72 19.42 -1.42 -22.77
CA ILE A 72 20.06 -0.23 -22.21
C ILE A 72 19.10 0.61 -21.36
N GLN A 73 17.90 0.89 -21.87
CA GLN A 73 16.92 1.76 -21.20
C GLN A 73 16.51 1.25 -19.80
N PRO A 74 16.33 -0.08 -19.56
CA PRO A 74 16.05 -0.59 -18.22
C PRO A 74 17.21 -0.36 -17.24
N ILE A 75 18.47 -0.50 -17.69
CA ILE A 75 19.66 -0.19 -16.88
C ILE A 75 19.64 1.30 -16.51
N LEU A 76 19.41 2.19 -17.48
CA LEU A 76 19.31 3.63 -17.21
C LEU A 76 18.16 3.96 -16.24
N ASN A 77 17.01 3.30 -16.38
CA ASN A 77 15.86 3.50 -15.50
C ASN A 77 16.14 3.09 -14.06
N GLU A 78 16.81 1.95 -13.88
CA GLU A 78 17.12 1.42 -12.56
C GLU A 78 18.23 2.21 -11.86
N LYS A 79 19.30 2.54 -12.59
CA LYS A 79 20.53 3.09 -11.98
C LYS A 79 20.59 4.62 -12.02
N CYS A 80 19.97 5.24 -13.03
CA CYS A 80 20.17 6.66 -13.34
C CYS A 80 18.90 7.51 -13.15
N SER A 81 17.71 7.01 -13.53
CA SER A 81 16.47 7.79 -13.54
C SER A 81 15.99 8.26 -12.16
N SER A 82 16.53 7.75 -11.05
CA SER A 82 16.24 8.33 -9.72
C SER A 82 16.74 9.78 -9.55
N CYS A 83 17.67 10.22 -10.40
CA CYS A 83 18.28 11.56 -10.37
C CYS A 83 18.31 12.28 -11.74
N HIS A 84 18.01 11.58 -12.84
CA HIS A 84 18.01 12.11 -14.21
C HIS A 84 16.68 11.80 -14.91
N ASN A 85 15.59 12.40 -14.42
CA ASN A 85 14.24 12.26 -15.00
C ASN A 85 13.58 13.62 -15.23
N THR A 86 12.42 13.63 -15.87
CA THR A 86 11.67 14.85 -16.21
C THR A 86 11.31 15.73 -15.02
N ASN A 87 11.08 15.14 -13.84
CA ASN A 87 10.76 15.86 -12.60
C ASN A 87 12.01 16.26 -11.80
N LYS A 88 13.16 15.63 -12.09
CA LYS A 88 14.44 15.81 -11.40
C LYS A 88 15.58 15.56 -12.37
N ALA A 89 15.96 16.59 -13.11
CA ALA A 89 17.02 16.57 -14.11
C ALA A 89 18.30 17.19 -13.55
N LYS A 90 19.08 16.43 -12.77
CA LYS A 90 20.39 16.92 -12.29
C LYS A 90 21.33 17.13 -13.47
N GLY A 91 22.02 18.28 -13.50
CA GLY A 91 22.85 18.68 -14.64
C GLY A 91 22.05 18.81 -15.93
N GLU A 92 20.75 19.14 -15.83
CA GLU A 92 19.75 19.21 -16.91
C GLU A 92 19.59 17.93 -17.75
N LEU A 93 20.19 16.82 -17.30
CA LEU A 93 20.16 15.55 -18.00
C LEU A 93 18.92 14.73 -17.62
N VAL A 94 18.21 14.26 -18.64
CA VAL A 94 17.10 13.31 -18.56
C VAL A 94 17.48 12.04 -19.33
N VAL A 95 17.29 10.87 -18.71
CA VAL A 95 17.66 9.57 -19.31
C VAL A 95 16.50 8.59 -19.45
N THR A 96 15.27 9.11 -19.38
CA THR A 96 14.02 8.31 -19.43
C THR A 96 13.68 7.78 -20.83
N ASP A 97 14.32 8.33 -21.86
CA ASP A 97 14.11 8.01 -23.26
C ASP A 97 15.38 8.33 -24.08
N TYR A 98 15.45 7.78 -25.30
CA TYR A 98 16.62 7.90 -26.17
C TYR A 98 16.92 9.35 -26.55
N GLU A 99 15.88 10.08 -26.95
CA GLU A 99 15.97 11.45 -27.44
C GLU A 99 16.56 12.37 -26.37
N SER A 100 16.16 12.18 -25.11
CA SER A 100 16.68 12.92 -23.98
C SER A 100 18.15 12.60 -23.67
N VAL A 101 18.55 11.33 -23.79
CA VAL A 101 19.96 10.92 -23.61
C VAL A 101 20.84 11.55 -24.70
N VAL A 102 20.38 11.55 -25.95
CA VAL A 102 21.07 12.17 -27.10
C VAL A 102 21.15 13.69 -26.94
N LYS A 103 20.07 14.31 -26.48
CA LYS A 103 20.01 15.76 -26.25
C LYS A 103 21.04 16.20 -25.20
N GLY A 104 21.35 15.33 -24.25
CA GLY A 104 22.25 15.60 -23.14
C GLY A 104 21.62 16.57 -22.13
N GLY A 105 22.47 17.13 -21.27
CA GLY A 105 22.09 18.16 -20.30
C GLY A 105 23.00 19.38 -20.42
N GLU A 106 23.51 19.86 -19.30
CA GLU A 106 24.55 20.91 -19.25
C GLU A 106 25.79 20.52 -20.08
N SER A 107 26.14 19.24 -20.05
CA SER A 107 27.12 18.65 -20.95
C SER A 107 26.42 18.01 -22.15
N LYS A 108 26.86 18.35 -23.36
CA LYS A 108 26.31 17.80 -24.60
C LYS A 108 26.90 16.43 -24.95
N ASP A 109 28.08 16.11 -24.43
CA ASP A 109 28.82 14.87 -24.73
C ASP A 109 28.43 13.70 -23.82
N VAL A 110 27.17 13.67 -23.34
CA VAL A 110 26.67 12.56 -22.50
C VAL A 110 26.79 11.24 -23.27
N MET A 111 26.47 11.28 -24.56
CA MET A 111 26.58 10.14 -25.45
C MET A 111 27.16 10.59 -26.80
N VAL A 112 28.37 10.13 -27.10
CA VAL A 112 29.04 10.30 -28.39
C VAL A 112 28.98 8.98 -29.13
N ALA A 113 28.03 8.87 -30.07
CA ALA A 113 27.82 7.65 -30.86
C ALA A 113 29.12 7.20 -31.55
N GLY A 114 29.51 5.95 -31.35
CA GLY A 114 30.73 5.35 -31.88
C GLY A 114 31.98 5.53 -31.00
N ASP A 115 31.90 6.28 -29.90
CA ASP A 115 33.06 6.54 -29.02
C ASP A 115 32.66 6.58 -27.53
N ALA A 116 32.65 5.42 -26.89
CA ALA A 116 32.38 5.29 -25.45
C ALA A 116 33.44 6.02 -24.61
N GLY A 117 34.69 6.10 -25.09
CA GLY A 117 35.78 6.79 -24.42
C GLY A 117 35.61 8.32 -24.33
N LYS A 118 34.75 8.90 -25.18
CA LYS A 118 34.32 10.30 -25.11
C LYS A 118 32.95 10.51 -24.48
N SER A 119 32.17 9.45 -24.29
CA SER A 119 30.81 9.53 -23.75
C SER A 119 30.82 9.61 -22.23
N LEU A 120 30.35 10.72 -21.66
CA LEU A 120 30.34 10.90 -20.20
C LEU A 120 29.51 9.82 -19.49
N LEU A 121 28.44 9.33 -20.13
CA LEU A 121 27.59 8.25 -19.62
C LEU A 121 28.39 6.98 -19.28
N TYR A 122 29.42 6.67 -20.08
CA TYR A 122 30.28 5.51 -19.87
C TYR A 122 31.48 5.84 -18.97
N LYS A 123 32.13 6.98 -19.20
CA LYS A 123 33.32 7.38 -18.44
C LYS A 123 33.04 7.54 -16.95
N TYR A 124 31.93 8.20 -16.61
CA TYR A 124 31.60 8.47 -15.21
C TYR A 124 31.25 7.21 -14.43
N ALA A 125 30.76 6.16 -15.09
CA ALA A 125 30.55 4.85 -14.49
C ALA A 125 31.87 4.11 -14.19
N LEU A 126 32.96 4.44 -14.90
CA LEU A 126 34.29 3.82 -14.72
C LEU A 126 35.18 4.55 -13.71
N LEU A 127 34.80 5.74 -13.26
CA LEU A 127 35.60 6.48 -12.28
C LEU A 127 35.67 5.74 -10.93
N PRO A 128 36.70 5.94 -10.11
CA PRO A 128 36.72 5.44 -8.74
C PRO A 128 35.51 5.97 -7.95
N MET A 129 35.00 5.20 -6.99
CA MET A 129 33.81 5.55 -6.19
C MET A 129 33.99 6.85 -5.38
N GLU A 130 35.24 7.21 -5.12
CA GLU A 130 35.66 8.42 -4.41
C GLU A 130 35.64 9.68 -5.29
N ASP A 131 35.56 9.52 -6.62
CA ASP A 131 35.52 10.64 -7.55
C ASP A 131 34.15 11.34 -7.50
N SER A 132 34.16 12.66 -7.41
CA SER A 132 32.96 13.49 -7.40
C SER A 132 32.10 13.40 -8.67
N LEU A 133 32.70 12.99 -9.78
CA LEU A 133 32.03 12.78 -11.07
C LEU A 133 31.59 11.33 -11.27
N HIS A 134 31.88 10.42 -10.32
CA HIS A 134 31.43 9.04 -10.41
C HIS A 134 29.90 8.96 -10.40
N MET A 135 29.34 8.26 -11.38
CA MET A 135 27.90 8.08 -11.53
C MET A 135 27.57 6.60 -11.70
N PRO A 136 26.62 6.05 -10.91
CA PRO A 136 25.82 6.69 -9.86
C PRO A 136 26.62 7.06 -8.59
N PRO A 137 26.28 8.15 -7.88
CA PRO A 137 27.03 8.56 -6.69
C PRO A 137 27.04 7.51 -5.57
N LYS A 138 28.07 7.57 -4.70
CA LYS A 138 28.20 6.70 -3.52
C LYS A 138 26.89 6.62 -2.71
N GLY A 139 26.42 5.40 -2.46
CA GLY A 139 25.15 5.13 -1.77
C GLY A 139 23.92 5.01 -2.67
N LYS A 140 24.06 5.20 -3.99
CA LYS A 140 23.07 4.78 -5.01
C LYS A 140 23.41 3.39 -5.55
N GLN A 141 22.42 2.78 -6.20
CA GLN A 141 22.60 1.48 -6.83
C GLN A 141 23.59 1.61 -7.99
N GLN A 142 24.69 0.88 -7.90
CA GLN A 142 25.78 0.93 -8.86
C GLN A 142 25.49 0.04 -10.07
N LEU A 143 26.15 0.36 -11.19
CA LEU A 143 26.22 -0.56 -12.31
C LEU A 143 27.17 -1.70 -11.96
N ASP A 144 26.83 -2.91 -12.39
CA ASP A 144 27.78 -4.02 -12.39
C ASP A 144 28.69 -3.97 -13.64
N SER A 145 29.71 -4.84 -13.68
CA SER A 145 30.65 -4.90 -14.78
C SER A 145 30.01 -5.30 -16.12
N GLU A 146 28.93 -6.09 -16.10
CA GLU A 146 28.23 -6.52 -17.31
C GLU A 146 27.39 -5.37 -17.88
N GLU A 147 26.70 -4.62 -17.02
CA GLU A 147 25.91 -3.44 -17.37
C GLU A 147 26.79 -2.33 -17.96
N ILE A 148 27.97 -2.06 -17.35
CA ILE A 148 28.96 -1.13 -17.90
C ILE A 148 29.44 -1.60 -19.28
N THR A 149 29.73 -2.90 -19.42
CA THR A 149 30.17 -3.49 -20.69
C THR A 149 29.12 -3.34 -21.78
N LEU A 150 27.84 -3.57 -21.46
CA LEU A 150 26.72 -3.43 -22.39
C LEU A 150 26.54 -1.97 -22.85
N ILE A 151 26.60 -1.01 -21.93
CA ILE A 151 26.51 0.43 -22.27
C ILE A 151 27.68 0.84 -23.16
N GLY A 152 28.91 0.46 -22.80
CA GLY A 152 30.10 0.79 -23.60
C GLY A 152 30.05 0.18 -25.00
N TRP A 153 29.63 -1.08 -25.11
CA TRP A 153 29.45 -1.75 -26.40
C TRP A 153 28.36 -1.09 -27.25
N TRP A 154 27.21 -0.76 -26.68
CA TRP A 154 26.12 -0.11 -27.41
C TRP A 154 26.56 1.25 -27.97
N ILE A 155 27.27 2.05 -27.16
CA ILE A 155 27.80 3.35 -27.61
C ILE A 155 28.81 3.16 -28.75
N ASN A 156 29.80 2.27 -28.58
CA ASN A 156 30.81 2.01 -29.62
C ASN A 156 30.20 1.43 -30.91
N SER A 157 29.05 0.76 -30.82
CA SER A 157 28.31 0.25 -31.99
C SER A 157 27.47 1.32 -32.70
N GLY A 158 27.66 2.59 -32.35
CA GLY A 158 26.97 3.73 -32.94
C GLY A 158 25.71 4.17 -32.20
N ALA A 159 25.47 3.65 -31.00
CA ALA A 159 24.38 4.06 -30.11
C ALA A 159 22.99 4.10 -30.76
N LYS A 160 22.70 3.21 -31.72
CA LYS A 160 21.45 3.26 -32.49
C LYS A 160 20.23 2.93 -31.62
N VAL A 161 19.14 3.67 -31.83
CA VAL A 161 17.87 3.49 -31.10
C VAL A 161 17.09 2.25 -31.54
N ASN A 162 17.09 1.95 -32.85
CA ASN A 162 16.29 0.89 -33.47
C ASN A 162 17.11 -0.34 -33.89
N GLU A 163 18.31 -0.53 -33.33
CA GLU A 163 19.11 -1.71 -33.62
C GLU A 163 18.48 -2.96 -33.01
N GLN A 164 18.18 -3.94 -33.85
CA GLN A 164 17.63 -5.22 -33.42
C GLN A 164 18.76 -6.16 -33.06
N TYR A 165 18.58 -6.91 -31.98
CA TYR A 165 19.56 -7.90 -31.50
C TYR A 165 19.97 -8.93 -32.57
N VAL A 166 19.05 -9.35 -33.45
CA VAL A 166 19.34 -10.32 -34.53
C VAL A 166 20.34 -9.79 -35.58
N ASN A 167 20.41 -8.47 -35.75
CA ASN A 167 21.27 -7.83 -36.76
C ASN A 167 22.69 -7.56 -36.25
N LEU A 168 22.96 -7.90 -34.99
CA LEU A 168 24.26 -7.65 -34.38
C LEU A 168 25.32 -8.64 -34.88
N PRO A 169 26.56 -8.19 -35.11
CA PRO A 169 27.69 -9.09 -35.27
C PRO A 169 27.78 -9.98 -34.04
N LYS A 170 27.82 -11.30 -34.24
CA LYS A 170 27.92 -12.27 -33.16
C LYS A 170 29.29 -12.21 -32.50
N VAL A 171 29.47 -11.26 -31.58
CA VAL A 171 30.66 -11.13 -30.75
C VAL A 171 30.50 -12.02 -29.52
N ASP A 172 31.47 -12.92 -29.31
CA ASP A 172 31.42 -14.03 -28.34
C ASP A 172 31.11 -13.59 -26.89
N SER A 173 31.52 -12.38 -26.50
CA SER A 173 31.37 -11.89 -25.11
C SER A 173 30.10 -11.10 -24.81
N ILE A 174 29.39 -10.62 -25.84
CA ILE A 174 28.28 -9.65 -25.66
C ILE A 174 26.91 -10.30 -25.83
N HIS A 175 26.78 -11.26 -26.75
CA HIS A 175 25.52 -11.99 -26.98
C HIS A 175 25.01 -12.74 -25.75
N PRO A 176 25.84 -13.51 -25.02
CA PRO A 176 25.39 -14.21 -23.80
C PRO A 176 24.89 -13.25 -22.71
N LEU A 177 25.50 -12.06 -22.59
CA LEU A 177 25.13 -11.03 -21.63
C LEU A 177 23.79 -10.36 -21.96
N MET A 178 23.48 -10.17 -23.25
CA MET A 178 22.16 -9.68 -23.67
C MET A 178 21.09 -10.76 -23.53
N ALA A 179 21.39 -11.99 -23.95
CA ALA A 179 20.44 -13.11 -23.89
C ALA A 179 20.02 -13.46 -22.45
N SER A 180 20.92 -13.36 -21.47
CA SER A 180 20.61 -13.61 -20.05
C SER A 180 19.62 -12.61 -19.46
N ARG A 181 19.46 -11.42 -20.09
CA ARG A 181 18.56 -10.36 -19.65
C ARG A 181 17.18 -10.42 -20.31
N PHE A 182 17.02 -11.22 -21.36
CA PHE A 182 15.75 -11.46 -22.04
C PHE A 182 15.01 -12.64 -21.39
N LYS A 183 13.89 -12.38 -20.71
CA LYS A 183 12.87 -13.39 -20.42
C LYS A 183 11.94 -13.50 -21.63
N PRO A 184 11.80 -14.66 -22.29
CA PRO A 184 10.83 -14.79 -23.37
C PRO A 184 9.41 -14.53 -22.84
N ARG A 185 8.65 -13.63 -23.48
CA ARG A 185 7.19 -13.52 -23.28
C ARG A 185 6.59 -14.86 -23.67
N THR A 186 5.79 -15.43 -22.78
CA THR A 186 5.12 -16.70 -23.03
C THR A 186 3.66 -16.59 -22.61
N GLY A 187 2.79 -17.35 -23.27
CA GLY A 187 1.38 -17.38 -22.96
C GLY A 187 0.71 -16.01 -23.11
N MET A 188 0.02 -15.56 -22.05
CA MET A 188 -0.77 -14.32 -22.08
C MET A 188 0.05 -13.04 -22.16
N ASP A 189 1.35 -13.06 -21.80
CA ASP A 189 2.21 -11.88 -21.90
C ASP A 189 2.50 -11.48 -23.38
N LEU A 190 2.06 -12.29 -24.35
CA LEU A 190 2.04 -11.95 -25.79
C LEU A 190 0.76 -11.22 -26.22
N LEU A 191 -0.27 -11.17 -25.37
CA LEU A 191 -1.56 -10.59 -25.71
C LEU A 191 -1.55 -9.09 -25.42
N ASN A 192 -2.07 -8.31 -26.37
CA ASN A 192 -2.24 -6.87 -26.19
C ASN A 192 -3.56 -6.56 -25.48
N ILE A 193 -3.61 -6.83 -24.18
CA ILE A 193 -4.77 -6.55 -23.33
C ILE A 193 -4.62 -5.15 -22.75
N SER A 194 -5.62 -4.29 -22.94
CA SER A 194 -5.66 -2.97 -22.30
C SER A 194 -6.03 -3.07 -20.83
N PHE A 195 -5.54 -2.14 -20.00
CA PHE A 195 -6.00 -2.03 -18.62
C PHE A 195 -7.50 -1.73 -18.58
N ALA A 196 -8.19 -2.31 -17.59
CA ALA A 196 -9.57 -1.93 -17.27
C ALA A 196 -9.60 -0.55 -16.61
N ASP A 197 -10.72 0.14 -16.75
CA ASP A 197 -10.95 1.42 -16.07
C ASP A 197 -10.97 1.21 -14.55
N GLN A 198 -10.30 2.09 -13.81
CA GLN A 198 -10.14 1.91 -12.37
C GLN A 198 -11.43 2.19 -11.60
N ASP A 199 -12.29 3.07 -12.09
CA ASP A 199 -13.57 3.35 -11.46
C ASP A 199 -14.58 2.25 -11.79
N GLU A 200 -14.53 1.70 -13.01
CA GLU A 200 -15.28 0.49 -13.36
C GLU A 200 -14.92 -0.70 -12.47
N LEU A 201 -13.62 -0.97 -12.25
CA LEU A 201 -13.21 -2.03 -11.32
C LEU A 201 -13.73 -1.79 -9.90
N LYS A 202 -13.74 -0.55 -9.42
CA LYS A 202 -14.30 -0.19 -8.10
C LYS A 202 -15.81 -0.42 -8.07
N ASP A 203 -16.54 -0.02 -9.09
CA ASP A 203 -18.00 -0.16 -9.16
C ASP A 203 -18.43 -1.63 -9.25
N LEU A 204 -17.60 -2.48 -9.83
CA LEU A 204 -17.82 -3.93 -9.82
C LEU A 204 -17.61 -4.56 -8.44
N ASN A 205 -16.91 -3.90 -7.50
CA ASN A 205 -16.77 -4.42 -6.15
C ASN A 205 -18.08 -4.32 -5.38
N THR A 206 -18.47 -5.45 -4.78
CA THR A 206 -19.61 -5.53 -3.88
C THR A 206 -19.17 -6.22 -2.58
N PRO A 207 -20.00 -6.20 -1.53
CA PRO A 207 -19.69 -6.90 -0.29
C PRO A 207 -19.49 -8.43 -0.45
N TYR A 208 -19.89 -8.98 -1.60
CA TYR A 208 -19.81 -10.40 -1.94
C TYR A 208 -19.02 -10.70 -3.21
N ARG A 209 -18.44 -9.67 -3.81
CA ARG A 209 -17.63 -9.79 -5.02
C ARG A 209 -16.46 -8.84 -4.91
N THR A 210 -15.26 -9.40 -4.86
CA THR A 210 -14.04 -8.60 -4.97
C THR A 210 -13.52 -8.69 -6.39
N VAL A 211 -13.28 -7.53 -7.00
CA VAL A 211 -12.65 -7.40 -8.31
C VAL A 211 -11.39 -6.57 -8.11
N GLN A 212 -10.22 -7.17 -8.34
CA GLN A 212 -8.95 -6.54 -8.03
C GLN A 212 -7.95 -6.72 -9.17
N GLN A 213 -7.29 -5.63 -9.54
CA GLN A 213 -6.13 -5.69 -10.41
C GLN A 213 -4.92 -6.29 -9.67
N LEU A 214 -4.30 -7.30 -10.27
CA LEU A 214 -3.23 -8.09 -9.65
C LEU A 214 -1.87 -7.39 -9.62
N SER A 215 -1.64 -6.43 -10.52
CA SER A 215 -0.37 -5.70 -10.62
C SER A 215 -0.62 -4.30 -11.17
N ALA A 216 0.07 -3.29 -10.63
CA ALA A 216 0.05 -1.94 -11.19
C ALA A 216 0.61 -1.85 -12.62
N THR A 217 1.38 -2.86 -13.05
CA THR A 217 2.07 -2.89 -14.35
C THR A 217 1.51 -3.92 -15.33
N LYS A 218 0.48 -4.68 -14.93
CA LYS A 218 -0.20 -5.64 -15.82
C LYS A 218 -1.71 -5.43 -15.80
N PRO A 219 -2.41 -5.64 -16.91
CA PRO A 219 -3.86 -5.40 -17.03
C PRO A 219 -4.71 -6.50 -16.38
N TYR A 220 -4.10 -7.43 -15.64
CA TYR A 220 -4.76 -8.64 -15.18
C TYR A 220 -5.59 -8.40 -13.91
N VAL A 221 -6.80 -8.95 -13.92
CA VAL A 221 -7.80 -8.82 -12.87
C VAL A 221 -8.13 -10.20 -12.29
N ALA A 222 -8.26 -10.26 -10.97
CA ALA A 222 -8.82 -11.40 -10.26
C ALA A 222 -10.20 -11.06 -9.70
N VAL A 223 -11.10 -12.02 -9.79
CA VAL A 223 -12.47 -11.96 -9.29
C VAL A 223 -12.64 -13.02 -8.22
N PHE A 224 -13.13 -12.61 -7.06
CA PHE A 224 -13.47 -13.53 -5.98
C PHE A 224 -14.95 -13.40 -5.61
N LEU A 225 -15.64 -14.54 -5.68
CA LEU A 225 -17.05 -14.72 -5.36
C LEU A 225 -17.27 -15.89 -4.37
N GLY A 226 -16.18 -16.50 -3.88
CA GLY A 226 -16.18 -17.71 -3.07
C GLY A 226 -16.93 -17.59 -1.73
N SER A 227 -17.42 -18.72 -1.22
CA SER A 227 -18.13 -18.85 0.07
C SER A 227 -19.45 -18.06 0.16
N ARG A 228 -20.04 -17.71 -0.98
CA ARG A 228 -21.33 -17.02 -1.07
C ARG A 228 -22.48 -18.01 -1.23
N ASN A 229 -23.43 -18.00 -0.31
CA ASN A 229 -24.54 -18.97 -0.31
C ASN A 229 -25.67 -18.68 -1.33
N ASN A 230 -25.58 -17.58 -2.07
CA ASN A 230 -26.62 -17.08 -2.99
C ASN A 230 -26.03 -16.57 -4.31
N PHE A 231 -25.09 -17.31 -4.89
CA PHE A 231 -24.61 -17.06 -6.24
C PHE A 231 -25.77 -17.08 -7.26
N THR A 232 -25.66 -16.22 -8.27
CA THR A 232 -26.58 -16.14 -9.40
C THR A 232 -25.78 -15.98 -10.70
N PRO A 233 -26.31 -16.43 -11.87
CA PRO A 233 -25.65 -16.20 -13.15
C PRO A 233 -25.34 -14.73 -13.46
N GLN A 234 -26.10 -13.81 -12.84
CA GLN A 234 -25.89 -12.37 -12.96
C GLN A 234 -24.53 -11.92 -12.40
N ASP A 235 -24.01 -12.62 -11.38
CA ASP A 235 -22.74 -12.26 -10.74
C ASP A 235 -21.54 -12.36 -11.70
N VAL A 236 -21.64 -13.26 -12.68
CA VAL A 236 -20.66 -13.45 -13.77
C VAL A 236 -20.98 -12.55 -14.96
N SER A 237 -22.26 -12.38 -15.32
CA SER A 237 -22.65 -11.55 -16.48
C SER A 237 -22.31 -10.06 -16.29
N GLU A 238 -22.30 -9.56 -15.05
CA GLU A 238 -21.88 -8.21 -14.72
C GLU A 238 -20.39 -7.94 -15.00
N LEU A 239 -19.57 -8.98 -15.11
CA LEU A 239 -18.13 -8.86 -15.41
C LEU A 239 -17.82 -8.78 -16.91
N LYS A 240 -18.86 -8.77 -17.77
CA LYS A 240 -18.70 -8.85 -19.23
C LYS A 240 -17.80 -7.77 -19.82
N GLU A 241 -17.82 -6.56 -19.26
CA GLU A 241 -17.04 -5.42 -19.79
C GLU A 241 -15.54 -5.57 -19.47
N VAL A 242 -15.19 -6.27 -18.39
CA VAL A 242 -13.80 -6.53 -17.98
C VAL A 242 -13.31 -7.95 -18.30
N ARG A 243 -14.06 -8.71 -19.11
CA ARG A 243 -13.80 -10.14 -19.37
C ARG A 243 -12.43 -10.42 -20.01
N GLU A 244 -11.89 -9.46 -20.76
CA GLU A 244 -10.58 -9.56 -21.39
C GLU A 244 -9.44 -9.45 -20.36
N GLN A 245 -9.67 -8.77 -19.24
CA GLN A 245 -8.70 -8.56 -18.17
C GLN A 245 -8.74 -9.65 -17.10
N VAL A 246 -9.87 -10.34 -16.96
CA VAL A 246 -10.06 -11.35 -15.90
C VAL A 246 -9.26 -12.61 -16.20
N VAL A 247 -8.29 -12.91 -15.32
CA VAL A 247 -7.39 -14.07 -15.43
C VAL A 247 -7.60 -15.09 -14.32
N SER A 248 -8.35 -14.73 -13.28
CA SER A 248 -8.60 -15.59 -12.12
C SER A 248 -10.02 -15.39 -11.63
N ILE A 249 -10.77 -16.49 -11.47
CA ILE A 249 -12.11 -16.48 -10.89
C ILE A 249 -12.16 -17.54 -9.78
N ASP A 250 -12.59 -17.12 -8.58
CA ASP A 250 -12.93 -18.02 -7.48
C ASP A 250 -14.43 -18.06 -7.23
N LEU A 251 -15.01 -19.26 -7.42
CA LEU A 251 -16.40 -19.61 -7.21
C LEU A 251 -16.54 -20.80 -6.25
N GLY A 252 -15.52 -21.12 -5.46
CA GLY A 252 -15.59 -22.23 -4.52
C GLY A 252 -16.64 -22.02 -3.43
N ASN A 253 -17.38 -23.07 -3.07
CA ASN A 253 -18.42 -23.04 -2.03
C ASN A 253 -19.53 -22.01 -2.30
N THR A 254 -19.98 -21.89 -3.55
CA THR A 254 -20.96 -20.87 -3.96
C THR A 254 -22.32 -21.42 -4.41
N ASN A 255 -22.47 -22.75 -4.41
CA ASN A 255 -23.65 -23.46 -4.95
C ASN A 255 -23.83 -23.31 -6.48
N VAL A 256 -22.73 -23.07 -7.20
CA VAL A 256 -22.67 -23.10 -8.67
C VAL A 256 -23.05 -24.50 -9.20
N LYS A 257 -23.75 -24.52 -10.34
CA LYS A 257 -24.18 -25.73 -11.05
C LYS A 257 -23.61 -25.78 -12.47
N ASP A 258 -23.75 -26.93 -13.13
CA ASP A 258 -23.26 -27.14 -14.51
C ASP A 258 -23.70 -26.07 -15.52
N SER A 259 -24.97 -25.62 -15.43
CA SER A 259 -25.52 -24.59 -16.32
C SER A 259 -24.81 -23.24 -16.20
N ASP A 260 -24.29 -22.92 -15.03
CA ASP A 260 -23.69 -21.62 -14.73
C ASP A 260 -22.27 -21.51 -15.32
N LEU A 261 -21.60 -22.64 -15.55
CA LEU A 261 -20.26 -22.69 -16.13
C LEU A 261 -20.21 -22.24 -17.58
N LYS A 262 -21.34 -22.19 -18.27
CA LYS A 262 -21.42 -21.67 -19.65
C LYS A 262 -20.92 -20.23 -19.74
N ALA A 263 -21.28 -19.38 -18.78
CA ALA A 263 -20.84 -17.99 -18.76
C ALA A 263 -19.33 -17.84 -18.55
N LEU A 264 -18.68 -18.81 -17.89
CA LEU A 264 -17.23 -18.79 -17.68
C LEU A 264 -16.43 -19.00 -18.98
N SER A 265 -17.05 -19.55 -20.02
CA SER A 265 -16.43 -19.67 -21.34
C SER A 265 -16.24 -18.32 -22.05
N GLU A 266 -16.89 -17.26 -21.57
CA GLU A 266 -16.79 -15.90 -22.13
C GLU A 266 -15.54 -15.13 -21.64
N PHE A 267 -14.71 -15.73 -20.78
CA PHE A 267 -13.48 -15.13 -20.25
C PHE A 267 -12.26 -15.71 -20.98
N PRO A 268 -11.84 -15.11 -22.11
CA PRO A 268 -10.87 -15.73 -23.03
C PRO A 268 -9.49 -15.92 -22.40
N HIS A 269 -9.16 -15.17 -21.34
CA HIS A 269 -7.84 -15.17 -20.69
C HIS A 269 -7.85 -15.80 -19.30
N LEU A 270 -8.88 -16.58 -18.97
CA LEU A 270 -8.98 -17.24 -17.68
C LEU A 270 -7.86 -18.27 -17.49
N GLN A 271 -6.97 -18.04 -16.52
CA GLN A 271 -5.87 -18.94 -16.16
C GLN A 271 -6.14 -19.78 -14.92
N LYS A 272 -6.86 -19.22 -13.95
CA LYS A 272 -7.13 -19.86 -12.67
C LYS A 272 -8.62 -19.90 -12.40
N LEU A 273 -9.14 -21.09 -12.19
CA LEU A 273 -10.56 -21.28 -11.91
C LEU A 273 -10.73 -22.21 -10.70
N HIS A 274 -11.39 -21.69 -9.67
CA HIS A 274 -11.68 -22.41 -8.44
C HIS A 274 -13.18 -22.72 -8.34
N LEU A 275 -13.53 -24.01 -8.32
CA LEU A 275 -14.91 -24.51 -8.35
C LEU A 275 -15.21 -25.50 -7.23
N GLN A 276 -14.34 -25.61 -6.23
CA GLN A 276 -14.45 -26.62 -5.19
C GLN A 276 -15.78 -26.56 -4.42
N ASN A 277 -16.24 -27.71 -3.94
CA ASN A 277 -17.44 -27.88 -3.12
C ASN A 277 -18.71 -27.27 -3.75
N ASN A 278 -18.87 -27.46 -5.07
CA ASN A 278 -20.08 -27.09 -5.81
C ASN A 278 -20.73 -28.32 -6.43
N ALA A 279 -22.02 -28.22 -6.76
CA ALA A 279 -22.80 -29.30 -7.36
C ALA A 279 -22.55 -29.42 -8.88
N ILE A 280 -21.27 -29.58 -9.25
CA ILE A 280 -20.79 -29.66 -10.65
C ILE A 280 -20.49 -31.12 -11.00
N GLY A 281 -20.92 -31.56 -12.19
CA GLY A 281 -20.65 -32.86 -12.78
C GLY A 281 -19.91 -32.76 -14.12
N ASP A 282 -19.80 -33.89 -14.82
CA ASP A 282 -19.05 -33.96 -16.09
C ASP A 282 -19.64 -33.07 -17.21
N GLU A 283 -20.96 -32.83 -17.20
CA GLU A 283 -21.64 -31.97 -18.17
C GLU A 283 -21.20 -30.50 -18.06
N GLY A 284 -20.99 -30.01 -16.83
CA GLY A 284 -20.52 -28.64 -16.60
C GLY A 284 -19.11 -28.40 -17.13
N ILE A 285 -18.22 -29.40 -16.99
CA ILE A 285 -16.82 -29.28 -17.40
C ILE A 285 -16.68 -29.11 -18.92
N LYS A 286 -17.64 -29.60 -19.72
CA LYS A 286 -17.63 -29.43 -21.18
C LYS A 286 -17.57 -27.96 -21.61
N TYR A 287 -18.10 -27.02 -20.82
CA TYR A 287 -18.03 -25.59 -21.12
C TYR A 287 -16.64 -24.98 -20.91
N LEU A 288 -15.77 -25.65 -20.13
CA LEU A 288 -14.45 -25.14 -19.75
C LEU A 288 -13.34 -25.62 -20.69
N THR A 289 -13.58 -26.66 -21.50
CA THR A 289 -12.56 -27.32 -22.34
C THR A 289 -11.96 -26.42 -23.43
N ASN A 290 -12.66 -25.33 -23.79
CA ASN A 290 -12.22 -24.38 -24.81
C ASN A 290 -11.46 -23.17 -24.26
N LEU A 291 -11.20 -23.09 -22.95
CA LEU A 291 -10.45 -21.99 -22.35
C LEU A 291 -8.95 -22.10 -22.70
N PRO A 292 -8.40 -21.22 -23.56
CA PRO A 292 -7.10 -21.44 -24.19
C PRO A 292 -5.90 -21.24 -23.25
N TYR A 293 -6.10 -20.51 -22.13
CA TYR A 293 -5.05 -20.18 -21.18
C TYR A 293 -5.25 -20.79 -19.78
N LEU A 294 -6.20 -21.71 -19.62
CA LEU A 294 -6.50 -22.30 -18.31
C LEU A 294 -5.33 -23.15 -17.82
N GLU A 295 -4.64 -22.68 -16.77
CA GLU A 295 -3.45 -23.31 -16.19
C GLU A 295 -3.74 -24.06 -14.90
N SER A 296 -4.72 -23.61 -14.14
CA SER A 296 -5.07 -24.17 -12.83
C SER A 296 -6.58 -24.32 -12.69
N LEU A 297 -7.03 -25.53 -12.42
CA LEU A 297 -8.44 -25.87 -12.24
C LEU A 297 -8.64 -26.66 -10.94
N ASN A 298 -9.46 -26.12 -10.02
CA ASN A 298 -9.80 -26.81 -8.79
C ASN A 298 -11.24 -27.36 -8.83
N LEU A 299 -11.37 -28.68 -8.84
CA LEU A 299 -12.64 -29.43 -8.88
C LEU A 299 -12.86 -30.24 -7.61
N SER A 300 -12.13 -29.96 -6.53
CA SER A 300 -12.22 -30.73 -5.29
C SER A 300 -13.64 -30.69 -4.70
N GLY A 301 -14.17 -31.80 -4.20
CA GLY A 301 -15.52 -31.83 -3.62
C GLY A 301 -16.66 -31.65 -4.63
N THR A 302 -16.41 -31.84 -5.92
CA THR A 302 -17.45 -31.86 -6.98
C THR A 302 -17.85 -33.29 -7.32
N HIS A 303 -18.90 -33.48 -8.13
CA HIS A 303 -19.45 -34.79 -8.51
C HIS A 303 -18.87 -35.36 -9.81
N ILE A 304 -17.75 -34.81 -10.28
CA ILE A 304 -17.08 -35.28 -11.51
C ILE A 304 -16.65 -36.74 -11.42
N THR A 305 -16.57 -37.40 -12.58
CA THR A 305 -16.15 -38.80 -12.72
C THR A 305 -14.94 -38.92 -13.65
N THR A 306 -14.57 -40.15 -14.01
CA THR A 306 -13.50 -40.40 -14.99
C THR A 306 -13.75 -39.77 -16.36
N ALA A 307 -15.00 -39.50 -16.74
CA ALA A 307 -15.31 -38.84 -18.01
C ALA A 307 -14.72 -37.42 -18.08
N THR A 308 -14.68 -36.70 -16.95
CA THR A 308 -14.02 -35.39 -16.86
C THR A 308 -12.51 -35.47 -17.18
N LEU A 309 -11.82 -36.57 -16.86
CA LEU A 309 -10.38 -36.68 -17.15
C LEU A 309 -10.10 -36.71 -18.67
N GLU A 310 -11.00 -37.31 -19.45
CA GLU A 310 -10.91 -37.29 -20.91
C GLU A 310 -11.14 -35.89 -21.48
N LEU A 311 -12.09 -35.14 -20.92
CA LEU A 311 -12.36 -33.74 -21.30
C LEU A 311 -11.17 -32.83 -20.96
N ILE A 312 -10.59 -33.00 -19.77
CA ILE A 312 -9.40 -32.24 -19.33
C ILE A 312 -8.16 -32.59 -20.16
N ALA A 313 -8.13 -33.74 -20.84
CA ALA A 313 -7.07 -34.05 -21.79
C ALA A 313 -6.97 -33.00 -22.93
N GLY A 314 -8.09 -32.36 -23.29
CA GLY A 314 -8.14 -31.28 -24.29
C GLY A 314 -7.51 -29.95 -23.83
N LEU A 315 -7.39 -29.70 -22.52
CA LEU A 315 -6.82 -28.47 -21.98
C LEU A 315 -5.29 -28.50 -22.09
N LYS A 316 -4.75 -27.83 -23.11
CA LYS A 316 -3.31 -27.88 -23.46
C LYS A 316 -2.41 -27.13 -22.48
N GLN A 317 -2.92 -26.07 -21.86
CA GLN A 317 -2.14 -25.24 -20.93
C GLN A 317 -2.32 -25.62 -19.47
N LEU A 318 -3.15 -26.64 -19.17
CA LEU A 318 -3.42 -27.04 -17.79
C LEU A 318 -2.17 -27.64 -17.15
N LYS A 319 -1.70 -26.99 -16.09
CA LYS A 319 -0.52 -27.38 -15.30
C LYS A 319 -0.91 -27.95 -13.95
N LYS A 320 -2.03 -27.48 -13.36
CA LYS A 320 -2.48 -27.89 -12.03
C LYS A 320 -3.94 -28.30 -12.03
N LEU A 321 -4.22 -29.48 -11.49
CA LEU A 321 -5.56 -30.03 -11.34
C LEU A 321 -5.76 -30.54 -9.91
N PHE A 322 -6.82 -30.09 -9.25
CA PHE A 322 -7.17 -30.50 -7.89
C PHE A 322 -8.45 -31.35 -7.91
N LEU A 323 -8.37 -32.57 -7.39
CA LEU A 323 -9.40 -33.62 -7.49
C LEU A 323 -9.75 -34.24 -6.13
N TYR A 324 -9.36 -33.62 -5.02
CA TYR A 324 -9.64 -34.18 -3.69
C TYR A 324 -11.15 -34.32 -3.46
N ASN A 325 -11.58 -35.45 -2.89
CA ASN A 325 -12.99 -35.72 -2.60
C ASN A 325 -13.91 -35.64 -3.84
N THR A 326 -13.51 -36.31 -4.93
CA THR A 326 -14.32 -36.49 -6.16
C THR A 326 -14.60 -37.98 -6.40
N ASN A 327 -15.37 -38.33 -7.43
CA ASN A 327 -15.61 -39.74 -7.80
C ASN A 327 -14.49 -40.33 -8.69
N VAL A 328 -13.31 -39.69 -8.70
CA VAL A 328 -12.13 -40.16 -9.44
C VAL A 328 -11.22 -40.96 -8.50
N ASP A 329 -10.89 -42.20 -8.87
CA ASP A 329 -10.05 -43.09 -8.07
C ASP A 329 -8.54 -42.96 -8.36
N GLU A 330 -7.72 -43.59 -7.51
CA GLU A 330 -6.26 -43.56 -7.64
C GLU A 330 -5.75 -44.19 -8.95
N LYS A 331 -6.46 -45.19 -9.51
CA LYS A 331 -6.06 -45.85 -10.76
C LYS A 331 -6.26 -44.90 -11.93
N GLN A 332 -7.39 -44.19 -11.95
CA GLN A 332 -7.71 -43.18 -12.95
C GLN A 332 -6.73 -42.00 -12.86
N ILE A 333 -6.39 -41.54 -11.65
CA ILE A 333 -5.35 -40.52 -11.44
C ILE A 333 -3.99 -40.97 -11.99
N ALA A 334 -3.59 -42.22 -11.72
CA ALA A 334 -2.34 -42.77 -12.25
C ALA A 334 -2.34 -42.81 -13.79
N ALA A 335 -3.48 -43.14 -14.41
CA ALA A 335 -3.63 -43.16 -15.86
C ALA A 335 -3.44 -41.77 -16.48
N ILE A 336 -4.07 -40.73 -15.92
CA ILE A 336 -3.91 -39.36 -16.44
C ILE A 336 -2.51 -38.79 -16.18
N LYS A 337 -1.87 -39.11 -15.04
CA LYS A 337 -0.45 -38.74 -14.80
C LYS A 337 0.48 -39.38 -15.83
N LYS A 338 0.20 -40.61 -16.26
CA LYS A 338 0.94 -41.28 -17.33
C LYS A 338 0.71 -40.61 -18.69
N ALA A 339 -0.51 -40.19 -18.99
CA ALA A 339 -0.87 -39.53 -20.24
C ALA A 339 -0.37 -38.07 -20.33
N LYS A 340 -0.34 -37.36 -19.20
CA LYS A 340 0.12 -35.97 -19.06
C LYS A 340 1.14 -35.84 -17.91
N PRO A 341 2.40 -36.25 -18.11
CA PRO A 341 3.40 -36.25 -17.04
C PRO A 341 3.76 -34.86 -16.49
N ALA A 342 3.51 -33.80 -17.25
CA ALA A 342 3.72 -32.41 -16.81
C ALA A 342 2.52 -31.83 -16.01
N LEU A 343 1.39 -32.54 -15.95
CA LEU A 343 0.21 -32.09 -15.20
C LEU A 343 0.36 -32.47 -13.72
N GLU A 344 0.44 -31.47 -12.86
CA GLU A 344 0.43 -31.65 -11.42
C GLU A 344 -1.00 -31.95 -10.96
N ILE A 345 -1.19 -33.13 -10.37
CA ILE A 345 -2.50 -33.56 -9.85
C ILE A 345 -2.43 -33.69 -8.34
N TYR A 346 -3.32 -32.96 -7.67
CA TYR A 346 -3.47 -32.90 -6.23
C TYR A 346 -4.76 -33.61 -5.81
N ASN A 347 -4.62 -34.76 -5.16
CA ASN A 347 -5.74 -35.62 -4.74
C ASN A 347 -5.75 -35.91 -3.23
N THR A 348 -4.97 -35.17 -2.45
CA THR A 348 -4.96 -35.23 -0.99
C THR A 348 -5.75 -34.06 -0.41
N LYS A 349 -6.16 -34.18 0.86
CA LYS A 349 -6.80 -33.08 1.59
C LYS A 349 -5.86 -31.89 1.60
N LEU A 350 -6.09 -30.94 0.69
CA LEU A 350 -5.28 -29.74 0.62
C LEU A 350 -5.55 -28.90 1.85
N ASN A 351 -4.48 -28.48 2.51
CA ASN A 351 -4.53 -27.32 3.38
C ASN A 351 -4.58 -26.12 2.43
N LEU A 352 -5.78 -25.58 2.20
CA LEU A 352 -6.06 -24.59 1.15
C LEU A 352 -5.41 -23.22 1.39
N SER A 353 -4.47 -23.08 2.33
CA SER A 353 -3.74 -21.84 2.60
C SER A 353 -3.00 -21.27 1.39
N ASP A 354 -2.61 -22.11 0.42
CA ASP A 354 -1.99 -21.66 -0.84
C ASP A 354 -3.02 -21.28 -1.93
N SER A 355 -4.31 -21.59 -1.71
CA SER A 355 -5.43 -21.24 -2.61
C SER A 355 -6.30 -20.12 -2.05
N MET A 356 -6.04 -19.63 -0.83
CA MET A 356 -6.84 -18.58 -0.19
C MET A 356 -6.34 -17.20 -0.59
N TYR A 357 -6.76 -16.74 -1.76
CA TYR A 357 -7.10 -15.32 -1.87
C TYR A 357 -8.31 -15.11 -0.95
N TYR A 358 -8.07 -14.79 0.32
CA TYR A 358 -9.14 -14.22 1.13
C TYR A 358 -9.48 -12.88 0.50
N ALA A 359 -10.60 -12.80 -0.21
CA ALA A 359 -11.10 -11.51 -0.61
C ALA A 359 -11.23 -10.61 0.61
N GLN A 360 -10.71 -9.41 0.45
CA GLN A 360 -10.78 -8.37 1.46
C GLN A 360 -12.13 -7.69 1.33
N LEU A 361 -12.86 -7.61 2.45
CA LEU A 361 -14.12 -6.88 2.47
C LEU A 361 -13.90 -5.41 2.11
N THR A 362 -14.86 -4.84 1.40
CA THR A 362 -14.86 -3.42 1.05
C THR A 362 -14.85 -2.54 2.30
N ILE A 363 -14.19 -1.39 2.23
CA ILE A 363 -14.13 -0.41 3.31
C ILE A 363 -15.56 0.05 3.66
N PRO A 364 -16.01 -0.07 4.93
CA PRO A 364 -17.36 0.29 5.32
C PRO A 364 -17.59 1.81 5.18
N GLN A 365 -18.76 2.18 4.67
CA GLN A 365 -19.18 3.57 4.53
C GLN A 365 -20.17 3.94 5.63
N CYS A 366 -20.05 5.15 6.16
CA CYS A 366 -20.94 5.69 7.18
C CYS A 366 -21.52 7.03 6.73
N LYS A 367 -22.84 7.17 6.82
CA LYS A 367 -23.54 8.43 6.66
C LYS A 367 -23.64 9.08 8.04
N ILE A 368 -23.16 10.32 8.14
CA ILE A 368 -23.16 11.10 9.37
C ILE A 368 -23.98 12.36 9.08
N ASP A 369 -24.97 12.66 9.93
CA ASP A 369 -25.84 13.82 9.77
C ASP A 369 -25.11 15.15 10.02
N SER A 370 -24.23 15.18 11.03
CA SER A 370 -23.33 16.28 11.31
C SER A 370 -22.03 15.79 11.93
N THR A 371 -20.89 16.14 11.32
CA THR A 371 -19.58 15.91 11.92
C THR A 371 -19.24 16.92 13.03
N PHE A 372 -20.14 17.89 13.24
CA PHE A 372 -19.97 19.01 14.15
C PHE A 372 -21.29 19.35 14.86
N PHE A 373 -21.38 19.12 16.17
CA PHE A 373 -22.67 19.09 16.86
C PHE A 373 -22.60 19.58 18.32
N ARG A 374 -23.72 20.07 18.87
CA ARG A 374 -23.83 20.43 20.31
C ARG A 374 -24.48 19.32 21.15
N GLY A 375 -25.51 18.67 20.60
CA GLY A 375 -26.26 17.62 21.28
C GLY A 375 -25.72 16.22 20.96
N HIS A 376 -26.01 15.75 19.76
CA HIS A 376 -25.52 14.47 19.24
C HIS A 376 -25.31 14.54 17.72
N ALA A 377 -24.53 13.59 17.20
CA ALA A 377 -24.48 13.22 15.80
C ALA A 377 -25.01 11.79 15.63
N THR A 378 -25.78 11.55 14.57
CA THR A 378 -26.23 10.23 14.17
C THR A 378 -25.29 9.67 13.11
N ALA A 379 -24.62 8.57 13.42
CA ALA A 379 -23.77 7.85 12.48
C ALA A 379 -24.43 6.52 12.07
N GLU A 380 -24.84 6.44 10.80
CA GLU A 380 -25.52 5.28 10.22
C GLU A 380 -24.58 4.57 9.24
N VAL A 381 -24.23 3.32 9.55
CA VAL A 381 -23.41 2.49 8.66
C VAL A 381 -24.25 2.03 7.47
N LYS A 382 -23.74 2.22 6.26
CA LYS A 382 -24.36 1.69 5.04
C LYS A 382 -24.21 0.17 5.04
N LEU A 383 -25.30 -0.52 5.37
CA LEU A 383 -25.29 -1.97 5.49
C LEU A 383 -25.23 -2.64 4.12
N SER A 384 -24.21 -3.46 3.95
CA SER A 384 -24.18 -4.51 2.96
C SER A 384 -25.25 -5.57 3.25
N ARG A 385 -25.80 -6.21 2.20
CA ARG A 385 -26.68 -7.38 2.36
C ARG A 385 -25.92 -8.53 3.05
N GLY A 386 -26.61 -9.59 3.50
CA GLY A 386 -26.09 -10.87 4.03
C GLY A 386 -25.36 -10.84 5.40
N LYS A 387 -24.36 -11.71 5.63
CA LYS A 387 -23.80 -12.02 6.98
C LYS A 387 -22.67 -11.07 7.45
N VAL A 388 -22.41 -9.97 6.75
CA VAL A 388 -21.35 -9.02 7.12
C VAL A 388 -21.66 -8.36 8.46
N GLN A 389 -20.72 -8.42 9.38
CA GLN A 389 -20.77 -7.74 10.67
C GLN A 389 -19.88 -6.51 10.67
N TYR A 390 -20.31 -5.45 11.35
CA TYR A 390 -19.55 -4.20 11.44
C TYR A 390 -19.15 -3.97 12.89
N PHE A 391 -17.87 -3.71 13.10
CA PHE A 391 -17.28 -3.45 14.40
C PHE A 391 -16.77 -2.02 14.44
N TYR A 392 -16.95 -1.35 15.58
CA TYR A 392 -16.58 0.05 15.72
C TYR A 392 -15.94 0.37 17.06
N THR A 393 -15.24 1.50 17.07
CA THR A 393 -14.71 2.19 18.25
C THR A 393 -15.03 3.69 18.10
N LEU A 394 -15.13 4.40 19.22
CA LEU A 394 -15.36 5.85 19.27
C LEU A 394 -14.17 6.62 19.88
N ASP A 395 -13.23 5.90 20.47
CA ASP A 395 -12.05 6.45 21.13
C ASP A 395 -10.83 6.57 20.20
N GLY A 396 -10.97 6.16 18.93
CA GLY A 396 -9.91 6.18 17.92
C GLY A 396 -8.99 4.96 17.91
N THR A 397 -9.21 3.97 18.78
CA THR A 397 -8.50 2.68 18.70
C THR A 397 -8.91 1.90 17.45
N GLU A 398 -8.02 1.10 16.87
CA GLU A 398 -8.37 0.29 15.69
C GLU A 398 -9.40 -0.79 16.07
N PRO A 399 -10.55 -0.87 15.39
CA PRO A 399 -11.57 -1.87 15.67
C PRO A 399 -11.09 -3.28 15.29
N THR A 400 -11.47 -4.27 16.10
CA THR A 400 -11.27 -5.71 15.85
C THR A 400 -12.61 -6.43 15.93
N THR A 401 -12.64 -7.74 15.66
CA THR A 401 -13.85 -8.57 15.82
C THR A 401 -14.30 -8.73 17.28
N THR A 402 -13.54 -8.20 18.25
CA THR A 402 -13.92 -8.13 19.66
C THR A 402 -14.36 -6.72 20.09
N SER A 403 -14.32 -5.74 19.19
CA SER A 403 -14.83 -4.38 19.45
C SER A 403 -16.37 -4.35 19.47
N SER A 404 -16.95 -3.17 19.66
CA SER A 404 -18.41 -3.05 19.71
C SER A 404 -19.04 -3.40 18.36
N LEU A 405 -20.02 -4.32 18.40
CA LEU A 405 -20.80 -4.69 17.24
C LEU A 405 -21.84 -3.59 16.94
N TYR A 406 -21.86 -3.09 15.70
CA TYR A 406 -22.88 -2.18 15.20
C TYR A 406 -24.22 -2.91 15.08
N LYS A 407 -25.26 -2.35 15.71
CA LYS A 407 -26.63 -2.93 15.71
C LYS A 407 -27.69 -1.99 15.12
N GLY A 408 -27.31 -0.77 14.76
CA GLY A 408 -28.20 0.30 14.30
C GLY A 408 -27.54 1.67 14.45
N PRO A 409 -28.20 2.74 14.01
CA PRO A 409 -27.62 4.09 14.02
C PRO A 409 -27.04 4.47 15.37
N LEU A 410 -25.78 4.94 15.37
CA LEU A 410 -25.06 5.32 16.58
C LEU A 410 -25.38 6.76 16.95
N GLN A 411 -25.67 6.98 18.23
CA GLN A 411 -25.87 8.31 18.81
C GLN A 411 -24.60 8.77 19.50
N VAL A 412 -23.80 9.58 18.80
CA VAL A 412 -22.52 10.08 19.29
C VAL A 412 -22.75 11.39 20.04
N THR A 413 -22.49 11.39 21.34
CA THR A 413 -22.80 12.51 22.26
C THR A 413 -21.56 13.20 22.83
N LYS A 414 -20.38 12.80 22.38
CA LYS A 414 -19.05 13.30 22.79
C LYS A 414 -18.15 13.38 21.57
N THR A 415 -17.14 14.25 21.61
CA THR A 415 -16.07 14.25 20.61
C THR A 415 -15.47 12.85 20.48
N SER A 416 -15.40 12.32 19.26
CA SER A 416 -15.04 10.93 18.99
C SER A 416 -14.31 10.77 17.66
N TYR A 417 -13.46 9.74 17.59
CA TYR A 417 -13.01 9.15 16.33
C TYR A 417 -13.81 7.89 16.10
N LEU A 418 -14.82 7.97 15.23
CA LEU A 418 -15.56 6.79 14.81
C LEU A 418 -14.70 6.02 13.82
N LYS A 419 -14.21 4.85 14.23
CA LYS A 419 -13.53 3.90 13.35
C LYS A 419 -14.40 2.68 13.11
N LEU A 420 -14.44 2.18 11.87
CA LEU A 420 -15.32 1.10 11.43
C LEU A 420 -14.55 0.05 10.62
N MET A 421 -14.81 -1.22 10.93
CA MET A 421 -14.30 -2.39 10.19
C MET A 421 -15.43 -3.37 9.91
N ALA A 422 -15.46 -3.94 8.70
CA ALA A 422 -16.34 -5.03 8.34
C ALA A 422 -15.61 -6.38 8.48
N ALA A 423 -16.31 -7.40 8.98
CA ALA A 423 -15.82 -8.77 9.09
C ALA A 423 -16.92 -9.78 8.71
N MET A 424 -16.48 -10.94 8.20
CA MET A 424 -17.31 -12.07 7.82
C MET A 424 -16.46 -13.34 7.82
N ASP A 425 -17.02 -14.45 8.31
CA ASP A 425 -16.31 -15.73 8.35
C ASP A 425 -15.84 -16.16 6.95
N GLY A 426 -14.56 -16.56 6.85
CA GLY A 426 -13.94 -16.97 5.59
C GLY A 426 -13.48 -15.84 4.69
N TRP A 427 -13.55 -14.58 5.14
CA TRP A 427 -13.07 -13.40 4.42
C TRP A 427 -11.99 -12.66 5.20
N LYS A 428 -11.15 -11.89 4.51
CA LYS A 428 -10.22 -10.95 5.16
C LYS A 428 -11.02 -9.71 5.56
N ASN A 429 -10.83 -9.26 6.81
CA ASN A 429 -11.47 -8.05 7.31
C ASN A 429 -11.19 -6.85 6.39
N SER A 430 -12.14 -5.92 6.31
CA SER A 430 -11.95 -4.70 5.54
C SER A 430 -10.79 -3.86 6.08
N GLU A 431 -10.31 -2.91 5.28
CA GLU A 431 -9.60 -1.78 5.88
C GLU A 431 -10.53 -0.94 6.75
N VAL A 432 -9.95 -0.12 7.63
CA VAL A 432 -10.69 0.68 8.60
C VAL A 432 -11.05 2.04 7.98
N SER A 433 -12.34 2.39 8.02
CA SER A 433 -12.75 3.78 7.76
C SER A 433 -12.71 4.59 9.05
N THR A 434 -12.32 5.85 8.95
CA THR A 434 -12.19 6.76 10.10
C THR A 434 -12.98 8.04 9.84
N TYR A 435 -13.77 8.47 10.84
CA TYR A 435 -14.57 9.69 10.80
C TYR A 435 -14.33 10.51 12.06
N SER A 436 -13.96 11.78 11.89
CA SER A 436 -13.74 12.73 12.98
C SER A 436 -15.06 13.43 13.34
N LEU A 437 -15.50 13.30 14.59
CA LEU A 437 -16.75 13.86 15.10
C LEU A 437 -16.43 14.82 16.24
N LEU A 438 -16.66 16.12 16.03
CA LEU A 438 -16.37 17.15 17.03
C LEU A 438 -17.66 17.60 17.71
N LYS A 439 -17.72 17.45 19.03
CA LYS A 439 -18.77 18.07 19.82
C LYS A 439 -18.35 19.45 20.25
N LEU A 440 -19.19 20.44 20.02
CA LEU A 440 -19.11 21.76 20.62
C LEU A 440 -19.54 21.71 22.06
N GLY A 441 -18.56 21.69 22.95
CA GLY A 441 -18.78 21.78 24.37
C GLY A 441 -18.94 23.22 24.85
N ILE A 442 -18.34 23.50 26.00
CA ILE A 442 -18.40 24.80 26.65
C ILE A 442 -17.58 25.79 25.85
N ARG A 443 -18.22 26.90 25.46
CA ARG A 443 -17.57 28.01 24.78
C ARG A 443 -16.92 28.94 25.83
N PRO A 444 -15.60 29.19 25.75
CA PRO A 444 -14.94 30.21 26.55
C PRO A 444 -15.51 31.61 26.31
N GLU A 445 -15.40 32.46 27.33
CA GLU A 445 -15.74 33.88 27.22
C GLU A 445 -14.76 34.61 26.30
N ALA A 446 -13.47 34.28 26.44
CA ALA A 446 -12.40 34.87 25.64
C ALA A 446 -11.25 33.88 25.42
N ALA A 447 -10.52 34.09 24.31
CA ALA A 447 -9.24 33.45 24.03
C ALA A 447 -8.16 34.54 23.87
N TYR A 448 -6.96 34.28 24.36
CA TYR A 448 -5.83 35.20 24.31
C TYR A 448 -4.66 34.48 23.63
N LEU A 449 -4.32 34.93 22.43
CA LEU A 449 -3.20 34.38 21.65
C LEU A 449 -1.87 34.91 22.19
N GLU A 450 -1.32 34.23 23.20
CA GLU A 450 -0.01 34.54 23.80
C GLU A 450 1.11 34.44 22.75
N THR A 451 0.99 33.47 21.84
CA THR A 451 1.79 33.44 20.63
C THR A 451 0.96 33.96 19.46
N LYS A 452 1.42 35.01 18.80
CA LYS A 452 0.73 35.53 17.61
C LYS A 452 0.87 34.56 16.43
N PRO A 453 -0.20 34.32 15.65
CA PRO A 453 -0.12 33.56 14.40
C PRO A 453 0.76 34.27 13.37
N ASP A 454 1.13 33.56 12.31
CA ASP A 454 1.81 34.16 11.17
C ASP A 454 0.91 35.18 10.46
N PRO A 455 1.43 36.35 10.03
CA PRO A 455 0.61 37.38 9.41
C PRO A 455 -0.22 36.93 8.20
N LYS A 456 0.26 35.91 7.48
CA LYS A 456 -0.43 35.35 6.31
C LYS A 456 -1.66 34.52 6.69
N TYR A 457 -1.64 33.88 7.85
CA TYR A 457 -2.64 32.90 8.30
C TYR A 457 -3.16 33.25 9.70
N GLN A 458 -3.79 34.42 9.80
CA GLN A 458 -4.32 34.95 11.07
C GLN A 458 -5.83 34.70 11.27
N ALA A 459 -6.53 34.19 10.26
CA ALA A 459 -7.98 34.00 10.26
C ALA A 459 -8.74 35.18 10.91
N LYS A 460 -9.67 34.90 11.83
CA LYS A 460 -10.38 35.91 12.65
C LYS A 460 -9.70 36.09 14.01
N MET A 461 -8.38 35.88 14.08
CA MET A 461 -7.58 35.91 15.31
C MET A 461 -8.12 34.92 16.36
N ASP A 462 -8.20 35.36 17.61
CA ASP A 462 -8.66 34.59 18.77
C ASP A 462 -10.07 34.01 18.59
N THR A 463 -10.96 34.73 17.91
CA THR A 463 -12.35 34.26 17.68
C THR A 463 -12.43 33.01 16.81
N THR A 464 -11.41 32.74 15.98
CA THR A 464 -11.32 31.54 15.14
C THR A 464 -11.48 30.28 15.99
N LEU A 465 -10.82 30.23 17.16
CA LEU A 465 -10.81 29.06 18.05
C LEU A 465 -12.16 28.77 18.73
N LEU A 466 -13.14 29.67 18.58
CA LEU A 466 -14.40 29.69 19.33
C LEU A 466 -15.62 29.94 18.44
N ASP A 467 -15.46 30.07 17.13
CA ASP A 467 -16.55 30.49 16.24
C ASP A 467 -17.49 29.34 15.88
N GLY A 468 -17.08 28.13 16.20
CA GLY A 468 -17.83 26.93 15.97
C GLY A 468 -17.91 26.59 14.48
N LYS A 469 -16.85 26.88 13.73
CA LYS A 469 -16.73 26.53 12.31
C LYS A 469 -15.52 25.65 12.10
N TRP A 470 -15.65 24.74 11.15
CA TRP A 470 -14.54 23.90 10.70
C TRP A 470 -13.98 24.49 9.41
N GLY A 471 -12.68 24.83 9.39
CA GLY A 471 -11.98 25.20 8.15
C GLY A 471 -12.01 24.05 7.15
N SER A 472 -11.81 24.29 5.85
CA SER A 472 -11.81 23.26 4.80
C SER A 472 -10.48 22.49 4.76
N LEU A 473 -10.30 21.58 3.79
CA LEU A 473 -8.96 20.99 3.54
C LEU A 473 -8.02 21.98 2.82
N ASP A 474 -8.55 23.12 2.37
CA ASP A 474 -7.77 24.17 1.73
C ASP A 474 -7.38 25.24 2.76
N ASN A 475 -6.10 25.28 3.10
CA ASN A 475 -5.55 26.27 4.02
C ASN A 475 -5.61 27.73 3.49
N ASP A 476 -5.95 27.94 2.22
CA ASP A 476 -6.10 29.28 1.63
C ASP A 476 -7.49 29.89 1.87
N ASP A 477 -8.42 29.14 2.48
CA ASP A 477 -9.73 29.62 2.93
C ASP A 477 -9.66 30.63 4.09
N LYS A 478 -8.47 30.77 4.71
CA LYS A 478 -8.18 31.66 5.84
C LYS A 478 -9.04 31.38 7.08
N GLU A 479 -9.47 30.14 7.29
CA GLU A 479 -10.21 29.73 8.49
C GLU A 479 -9.29 29.14 9.58
N TYR A 480 -7.98 29.09 9.35
CA TYR A 480 -7.00 28.53 10.28
C TYR A 480 -6.02 29.58 10.82
N LEU A 481 -5.64 29.42 12.10
CA LEU A 481 -4.48 30.06 12.70
C LEU A 481 -3.21 29.26 12.38
N GLY A 482 -2.30 29.87 11.61
CA GLY A 482 -1.04 29.26 11.18
C GLY A 482 0.16 29.66 12.03
N TYR A 483 0.98 28.70 12.46
CA TYR A 483 2.18 28.92 13.25
C TYR A 483 3.40 28.26 12.59
N LEU A 484 4.28 29.07 11.98
CA LEU A 484 5.50 28.58 11.34
C LEU A 484 6.65 28.44 12.33
N GLY A 485 7.09 27.20 12.57
CA GLY A 485 8.31 26.91 13.32
C GLY A 485 8.32 27.41 14.76
N LYS A 486 7.14 27.61 15.35
CA LYS A 486 6.92 28.06 16.72
C LYS A 486 5.70 27.36 17.30
N ASP A 487 5.72 27.16 18.61
CA ASP A 487 4.58 26.62 19.35
C ASP A 487 3.39 27.58 19.26
N MET A 488 2.18 27.04 19.31
CA MET A 488 0.99 27.82 19.59
C MET A 488 0.79 27.83 21.11
N GLN A 489 0.56 29.00 21.70
CA GLN A 489 0.11 29.14 23.08
C GLN A 489 -1.13 30.04 23.12
N VAL A 490 -2.19 29.53 23.75
CA VAL A 490 -3.46 30.24 23.91
C VAL A 490 -3.96 30.08 25.33
N ASP A 491 -4.37 31.19 25.94
CA ASP A 491 -5.05 31.21 27.24
C ASP A 491 -6.55 31.43 27.02
N PHE A 492 -7.39 30.58 27.61
CA PHE A 492 -8.84 30.70 27.57
C PHE A 492 -9.36 31.13 28.95
N ALA A 493 -10.29 32.08 28.95
CA ALA A 493 -11.02 32.52 30.13
C ALA A 493 -12.47 32.02 30.05
N LEU A 494 -12.95 31.45 31.15
CA LEU A 494 -14.33 31.01 31.31
C LEU A 494 -15.07 31.99 32.21
N ALA A 495 -16.30 32.36 31.85
CA ALA A 495 -17.11 33.34 32.58
C ALA A 495 -17.39 32.94 34.04
N SER A 496 -17.36 31.64 34.35
CA SER A 496 -17.51 31.09 35.68
C SER A 496 -16.78 29.74 35.78
N PRO A 497 -16.54 29.18 36.98
CA PRO A 497 -15.97 27.85 37.12
C PRO A 497 -16.80 26.78 36.38
N GLN A 498 -16.18 26.11 35.42
CA GLN A 498 -16.79 25.03 34.65
C GLN A 498 -16.11 23.70 34.96
N THR A 499 -16.89 22.64 35.16
CA THR A 499 -16.33 21.32 35.45
C THR A 499 -16.01 20.61 34.13
N LEU A 500 -14.73 20.45 33.84
CA LEU A 500 -14.21 19.93 32.57
C LEU A 500 -13.36 18.69 32.80
N SER A 501 -13.23 17.88 31.77
CA SER A 501 -12.42 16.65 31.74
C SER A 501 -11.72 16.41 30.40
N GLN A 502 -12.06 17.19 29.37
CA GLN A 502 -11.44 17.07 28.06
C GLN A 502 -11.26 18.45 27.42
N LEU A 503 -10.16 18.61 26.69
CA LEU A 503 -9.97 19.69 25.73
C LEU A 503 -9.59 19.07 24.39
N THR A 504 -10.30 19.47 23.35
CA THR A 504 -10.10 19.00 21.98
C THR A 504 -9.60 20.14 21.10
N VAL A 505 -8.57 19.87 20.31
CA VAL A 505 -8.03 20.81 19.31
C VAL A 505 -8.21 20.20 17.93
N SER A 506 -8.88 20.91 17.01
CA SER A 506 -8.88 20.53 15.60
C SER A 506 -7.70 21.14 14.86
N TYR A 507 -7.18 20.40 13.90
CA TYR A 507 -6.05 20.84 13.10
C TYR A 507 -6.16 20.35 11.66
N LEU A 508 -5.49 21.07 10.76
CA LEU A 508 -5.27 20.63 9.39
C LEU A 508 -3.91 19.93 9.30
N GLU A 509 -3.87 18.80 8.60
CA GLU A 509 -2.64 18.16 8.15
C GLU A 509 -2.59 18.21 6.62
N ASP A 510 -1.52 18.79 6.08
CA ASP A 510 -1.21 18.78 4.66
C ASP A 510 0.32 18.72 4.52
N ILE A 511 0.81 17.50 4.36
CA ILE A 511 2.24 17.20 4.27
C ILE A 511 2.86 17.89 3.06
N ASP A 512 2.16 18.00 1.92
CA ASP A 512 2.73 18.64 0.74
C ASP A 512 2.99 20.14 0.96
N LYS A 513 2.19 20.77 1.85
CA LYS A 513 2.35 22.17 2.26
C LYS A 513 3.17 22.36 3.54
N ALA A 514 3.85 21.31 4.03
CA ALA A 514 4.58 21.31 5.29
C ALA A 514 3.73 21.64 6.53
N ILE A 515 2.41 21.41 6.44
CA ILE A 515 1.45 21.56 7.53
C ILE A 515 1.39 20.23 8.28
N MET A 516 1.92 20.23 9.50
CA MET A 516 2.11 19.04 10.32
C MET A 516 1.18 19.10 11.55
N PRO A 517 0.77 17.95 12.10
CA PRO A 517 0.13 17.93 13.41
C PRO A 517 1.07 18.51 14.47
N PRO A 518 0.54 19.16 15.52
CA PRO A 518 1.33 19.44 16.72
C PRO A 518 1.98 18.16 17.25
N VAL A 519 3.25 18.17 17.65
CA VAL A 519 3.95 16.98 18.19
C VAL A 519 3.29 16.52 19.50
N THR A 520 2.96 17.49 20.35
CA THR A 520 2.17 17.29 21.54
C THR A 520 1.23 18.47 21.74
N ILE A 521 0.15 18.25 22.46
CA ILE A 521 -0.60 19.33 23.12
C ILE A 521 -0.45 19.19 24.63
N GLU A 522 -0.23 20.30 25.31
CA GLU A 522 -0.25 20.41 26.76
C GLU A 522 -1.45 21.23 27.18
N VAL A 523 -2.22 20.71 28.13
CA VAL A 523 -3.36 21.40 28.72
C VAL A 523 -3.02 21.71 30.16
N TRP A 524 -3.13 22.97 30.52
CA TRP A 524 -2.98 23.46 31.87
C TRP A 524 -4.27 24.14 32.31
N GLY A 525 -4.63 24.05 33.58
CA GLY A 525 -5.84 24.67 34.09
C GLY A 525 -5.75 25.04 35.56
N GLY A 526 -6.60 25.97 35.97
CA GLY A 526 -6.74 26.38 37.36
C GLY A 526 -7.83 27.44 37.56
N ALA A 527 -7.89 27.97 38.77
CA ALA A 527 -8.82 29.05 39.15
C ALA A 527 -8.46 30.41 38.52
N SER A 528 -7.20 30.61 38.11
CA SER A 528 -6.71 31.84 37.48
C SER A 528 -5.51 31.55 36.57
N LYS A 529 -5.19 32.51 35.69
CA LYS A 529 -4.01 32.45 34.80
C LYS A 529 -2.67 32.31 35.54
N ASN A 530 -2.62 32.74 36.81
CA ASN A 530 -1.41 32.68 37.63
C ASN A 530 -1.30 31.39 38.46
N SER A 531 -2.34 30.55 38.48
CA SER A 531 -2.41 29.34 39.32
C SER A 531 -2.60 28.07 38.48
N LEU A 532 -2.08 28.04 37.26
CA LEU A 532 -2.28 26.94 36.32
C LEU A 532 -1.42 25.72 36.70
N LYS A 533 -2.02 24.55 36.68
CA LYS A 533 -1.34 23.25 36.81
C LYS A 533 -1.50 22.46 35.53
N LYS A 534 -0.49 21.66 35.17
CA LYS A 534 -0.53 20.78 34.00
C LYS A 534 -1.56 19.68 34.26
N LEU A 535 -2.57 19.59 33.42
CA LEU A 535 -3.66 18.63 33.53
C LEU A 535 -3.45 17.43 32.60
N ALA A 536 -2.98 17.68 31.39
CA ALA A 536 -2.75 16.63 30.39
C ALA A 536 -1.59 16.97 29.45
N VAL A 537 -0.95 15.92 28.93
CA VAL A 537 -0.07 15.97 27.76
C VAL A 537 -0.51 14.86 26.82
N LEU A 538 -0.92 15.22 25.61
CA LEU A 538 -1.25 14.27 24.56
C LEU A 538 -0.17 14.35 23.49
N LYS A 539 0.36 13.18 23.11
CA LYS A 539 1.21 13.03 21.93
C LYS A 539 0.33 12.73 20.73
N SER A 540 0.58 13.43 19.62
CA SER A 540 -0.14 13.18 18.37
C SER A 540 0.38 11.94 17.64
N ASP A 541 -0.44 11.43 16.73
CA ASP A 541 0.01 10.51 15.68
C ASP A 541 0.78 11.28 14.61
N PHE A 542 2.05 11.55 14.92
CA PHE A 542 2.93 12.34 14.06
C PHE A 542 3.41 11.49 12.86
N PRO A 543 3.30 11.98 11.61
CA PRO A 543 3.48 11.16 10.42
C PRO A 543 4.93 10.66 10.26
N LYS A 544 5.06 9.37 9.93
CA LYS A 544 6.34 8.69 9.66
C LYS A 544 6.65 8.60 8.16
N GLU A 545 5.65 8.85 7.33
CA GLU A 545 5.72 8.86 5.88
C GLU A 545 4.64 9.81 5.32
N LYS A 546 4.64 10.03 4.01
CA LYS A 546 3.63 10.87 3.35
C LYS A 546 2.25 10.19 3.42
N ARG A 547 1.23 10.94 3.84
CA ARG A 547 -0.18 10.53 3.82
C ARG A 547 -1.08 11.66 3.29
N PRO A 548 -2.32 11.37 2.85
CA PRO A 548 -3.23 12.38 2.31
C PRO A 548 -3.54 13.50 3.30
N SER A 549 -3.90 14.68 2.78
CA SER A 549 -4.37 15.79 3.59
C SER A 549 -5.61 15.40 4.38
N SER A 550 -5.68 15.79 5.65
CA SER A 550 -6.80 15.42 6.52
C SER A 550 -7.06 16.47 7.60
N LYS A 551 -8.25 16.38 8.19
CA LYS A 551 -8.60 17.13 9.41
C LYS A 551 -8.48 16.20 10.59
N GLY A 552 -7.62 16.56 11.53
CA GLY A 552 -7.42 15.80 12.75
C GLY A 552 -8.02 16.48 13.97
N LEU A 553 -8.23 15.68 15.00
CA LEU A 553 -8.62 16.08 16.35
C LEU A 553 -7.57 15.57 17.36
N LEU A 554 -7.19 16.40 18.31
CA LEU A 554 -6.33 16.02 19.45
C LEU A 554 -7.15 16.12 20.72
N LEU A 555 -7.52 14.97 21.30
CA LEU A 555 -8.41 14.86 22.46
C LEU A 555 -7.58 14.67 23.74
N ALA A 556 -7.29 15.76 24.46
CA ALA A 556 -6.57 15.71 25.73
C ALA A 556 -7.54 15.49 26.90
N ASN A 557 -7.55 14.28 27.44
CA ASN A 557 -8.35 13.91 28.62
C ASN A 557 -7.56 14.16 29.92
N PHE A 558 -8.26 14.62 30.95
CA PHE A 558 -7.73 14.85 32.30
C PHE A 558 -8.78 14.56 33.38
N GLU A 559 -8.36 14.51 34.64
CA GLU A 559 -9.27 14.31 35.77
C GLU A 559 -10.30 15.44 35.84
N LYS A 560 -11.57 15.04 35.97
CA LYS A 560 -12.72 15.96 35.96
C LYS A 560 -12.64 16.95 37.12
N GLN A 561 -12.55 18.25 36.84
CA GLN A 561 -12.36 19.28 37.86
C GLN A 561 -12.90 20.66 37.42
N PRO A 562 -13.25 21.55 38.36
CA PRO A 562 -13.66 22.92 38.04
C PRO A 562 -12.48 23.78 37.59
N LEU A 563 -12.62 24.45 36.46
CA LEU A 563 -11.62 25.34 35.87
C LEU A 563 -12.24 26.70 35.54
N THR A 564 -11.46 27.77 35.65
CA THR A 564 -11.86 29.13 35.22
C THR A 564 -10.87 29.71 34.21
N SER A 565 -9.63 29.22 34.22
CA SER A 565 -8.61 29.56 33.25
C SER A 565 -7.93 28.29 32.74
N ILE A 566 -7.69 28.26 31.43
CA ILE A 566 -7.06 27.14 30.74
C ILE A 566 -5.96 27.68 29.84
N ARG A 567 -4.81 27.01 29.78
CA ARG A 567 -3.75 27.27 28.80
C ARG A 567 -3.54 26.03 27.95
N LEU A 568 -3.61 26.23 26.64
CA LEU A 568 -3.26 25.25 25.63
C LEU A 568 -1.91 25.61 25.04
N ILE A 569 -0.99 24.64 25.01
CA ILE A 569 0.26 24.74 24.26
C ILE A 569 0.30 23.62 23.23
N ALA A 570 0.29 23.96 21.95
CA ALA A 570 0.51 23.00 20.87
C ALA A 570 1.96 23.11 20.39
N LYS A 571 2.73 22.05 20.63
CA LYS A 571 4.17 22.00 20.36
C LYS A 571 4.44 21.78 18.89
N ASN A 572 5.21 22.67 18.28
CA ASN A 572 5.65 22.54 16.91
C ASN A 572 6.87 21.64 16.83
N SER A 573 6.96 20.83 15.78
CA SER A 573 8.17 20.05 15.49
C SER A 573 9.35 20.96 15.12
N ILE A 574 9.05 22.21 14.73
CA ILE A 574 9.93 23.26 14.24
C ILE A 574 10.54 22.88 12.89
N ASN A 575 11.25 21.75 12.87
CA ASN A 575 11.82 21.14 11.69
C ASN A 575 10.90 20.03 11.18
N LEU A 576 10.79 19.93 9.86
CA LEU A 576 10.08 18.83 9.23
C LEU A 576 10.86 17.50 9.42
N PRO A 577 10.16 16.35 9.36
CA PRO A 577 10.81 15.03 9.40
C PRO A 577 11.91 14.86 8.36
N ALA A 578 12.87 13.97 8.65
CA ALA A 578 13.97 13.66 7.73
C ALA A 578 13.53 13.12 6.36
N TRP A 579 12.38 12.44 6.32
CA TRP A 579 11.79 11.93 5.09
C TRP A 579 11.07 13.02 4.26
N HIS A 580 10.80 14.18 4.85
CA HIS A 580 9.96 15.20 4.24
C HIS A 580 10.71 15.97 3.14
N PRO A 581 10.16 16.10 1.91
CA PRO A 581 10.85 16.75 0.78
C PRO A 581 11.26 18.21 1.05
N LEU A 582 10.46 18.94 1.83
CA LEU A 582 10.69 20.33 2.19
C LEU A 582 11.58 20.53 3.43
N GLN A 583 12.17 19.48 4.04
CA GLN A 583 12.90 19.60 5.30
C GLN A 583 13.98 20.69 5.30
N LYS A 584 14.74 20.83 4.20
CA LYS A 584 15.80 21.84 4.08
C LYS A 584 15.30 23.20 3.59
N LYS A 585 14.03 23.30 3.22
CA LYS A 585 13.43 24.47 2.53
C LYS A 585 12.42 25.20 3.40
N SER A 586 11.80 24.54 4.38
CA SER A 586 10.78 25.11 5.23
C SER A 586 10.85 24.57 6.65
N LYS A 587 10.36 25.37 7.60
CA LYS A 587 9.96 24.90 8.92
C LYS A 587 8.58 24.25 8.84
N ALA A 588 8.21 23.53 9.88
CA ALA A 588 6.88 22.94 10.00
C ALA A 588 5.84 24.01 10.39
N TRP A 589 4.71 23.98 9.70
CA TRP A 589 3.51 24.72 10.10
C TRP A 589 2.67 23.88 11.06
N ILE A 590 2.00 24.55 11.99
CA ILE A 590 0.79 24.05 12.65
C ILE A 590 -0.38 24.93 12.19
N PHE A 591 -1.49 24.31 11.81
CA PHE A 591 -2.75 24.98 11.48
C PHE A 591 -3.85 24.49 12.43
N VAL A 592 -4.44 25.41 13.20
CA VAL A 592 -5.52 25.12 14.17
C VAL A 592 -6.68 26.05 13.88
N ASP A 593 -7.90 25.52 13.91
CA ASP A 593 -9.13 26.29 13.70
C ASP A 593 -10.02 26.32 14.95
N GLU A 594 -10.36 25.20 15.58
CA GLU A 594 -11.35 25.16 16.68
C GLU A 594 -10.79 24.49 17.95
N VAL A 595 -11.20 25.00 19.12
CA VAL A 595 -10.95 24.36 20.42
C VAL A 595 -12.25 24.14 21.16
N SER A 596 -12.52 22.89 21.53
CA SER A 596 -13.72 22.49 22.28
C SER A 596 -13.37 21.95 23.66
N MET A 597 -14.25 22.16 24.63
CA MET A 597 -14.05 21.81 26.04
C MET A 597 -15.26 21.06 26.59
N GLU A 598 -15.04 19.84 27.13
CA GLU A 598 -16.10 18.96 27.63
C GLU A 598 -15.92 18.52 29.08
#